data_AF-A0A3D2FQG2-F1
#
_entry.id   AF-A0A3D2FQG2-F1
#
_cell.length_a   1.000
_cell.length_b   1.000
_cell.length_c   1.000
_cell.angle_alpha   90.00
_cell.angle_beta   90.00
_cell.angle_gamma   90.00
#
_symmetry.space_group_name_H-M   'P 1'
#
loop_
_entity.id
_entity.type
_entity.pdbx_description
1 polymer ?
#
loop_
_entity_poly.entity_id
_entity_poly.type
_entity_poly.pdbx_seq_one_letter_code
_entity_poly.pdbx_strand_id
1 'polypeptide(L)' 'MALLTTNGFYRELAQLTLGRKHPRFMVAISGGMDSVSLLHLTTQLRESTKIEVCAIHVNHGIRHASIEE' A
#
# COMPACT_ATOMS: atom_id res chain seq x y z
N MET A 1 -23.73 -3.13 3.32
CA MET A 1 -22.38 -3.47 3.79
C MET A 1 -21.62 -4.02 2.58
N ALA A 2 -20.70 -3.26 2.00
CA ALA A 2 -19.91 -3.76 0.88
C ALA A 2 -18.97 -4.85 1.42
N LEU A 3 -19.03 -6.06 0.86
CA LEU A 3 -18.03 -7.08 1.13
C LEU A 3 -16.68 -6.55 0.65
N LEU A 4 -15.74 -6.40 1.57
CA LEU A 4 -14.33 -6.08 1.28
C LEU A 4 -13.70 -7.29 0.59
N THR A 5 -13.93 -7.39 -0.72
CA THR A 5 -13.25 -8.35 -1.60
C THR A 5 -11.99 -7.73 -2.17
N THR A 6 -11.02 -8.56 -2.55
CA THR A 6 -9.80 -8.11 -3.25
C THR A 6 -10.14 -7.32 -4.52
N ASN A 7 -11.15 -7.75 -5.28
CA ASN A 7 -11.64 -7.03 -6.46
C ASN A 7 -12.25 -5.66 -6.12
N GLY A 8 -13.02 -5.57 -5.04
CA GLY A 8 -13.55 -4.29 -4.55
C GLY A 8 -12.44 -3.32 -4.18
N PHE A 9 -11.42 -3.84 -3.47
CA PHE A 9 -10.24 -3.09 -3.08
C PHE A 9 -9.47 -2.55 -4.30
N TYR A 10 -9.18 -3.40 -5.30
CA TYR A 10 -8.47 -2.96 -6.51
C TYR A 10 -9.25 -1.91 -7.29
N ARG A 11 -10.58 -2.06 -7.37
CA ARG A 11 -11.43 -1.05 -8.02
C ARG A 11 -11.32 0.29 -7.31
N GLU A 12 -11.42 0.32 -5.98
CA GLU A 12 -11.31 1.56 -5.21
C GLU A 12 -9.91 2.19 -5.35
N LEU A 13 -8.85 1.39 -5.26
CA LEU A 13 -7.49 1.90 -5.42
C LEU A 13 -7.24 2.47 -6.82
N ALA A 14 -7.70 1.79 -7.86
CA ALA A 14 -7.53 2.24 -9.24
C ALA A 14 -8.22 3.61 -9.48
N GLN A 15 -9.35 3.90 -8.82
CA GLN A 15 -10.02 5.20 -8.93
C GLN A 15 -9.14 6.37 -8.47
N LEU A 16 -8.25 6.15 -7.48
CA LEU A 16 -7.31 7.16 -7.00
C LEU A 16 -6.23 7.55 -8.03
N THR A 17 -6.10 6.75 -9.10
CA THR A 17 -5.09 6.94 -10.15
C THR A 17 -5.63 7.63 -11.39
N LEU A 18 -6.96 7.81 -11.50
CA LEU A 18 -7.59 8.41 -12.68
C LEU A 18 -7.05 9.81 -12.96
N GLY A 19 -6.81 10.09 -14.25
CA GLY A 19 -6.28 11.37 -14.72
C GLY A 19 -4.78 11.58 -14.47
N ARG A 20 -4.07 10.62 -13.87
CA ARG A 20 -2.61 10.69 -13.69
C ARG A 20 -1.89 9.94 -14.81
N LYS A 21 -0.90 10.60 -15.43
CA LYS A 21 -0.09 10.01 -16.52
C LYS A 21 0.84 8.89 -16.03
N HIS A 22 1.38 9.05 -14.82
CA HIS A 22 2.26 8.08 -14.14
C HIS A 22 1.87 8.01 -12.65
N PRO A 23 0.80 7.32 -12.30
CA PRO A 23 0.34 7.23 -10.92
C PRO A 23 1.35 6.48 -10.05
N ARG A 24 1.68 7.05 -8.89
CA ARG A 24 2.56 6.46 -7.88
C ARG A 24 1.84 6.38 -6.54
N PHE A 25 1.88 5.21 -5.90
CA PHE A 25 1.45 5.02 -4.53
C PHE A 25 2.64 4.98 -3.59
N MET A 26 2.54 5.77 -2.52
CA MET A 26 3.42 5.71 -1.36
C MET A 26 2.66 5.02 -0.24
N VAL A 27 3.03 3.78 0.06
CA VAL A 27 2.34 2.95 1.05
C VAL A 27 3.07 3.07 2.38
N ALA A 28 2.40 3.59 3.40
CA ALA A 28 2.95 3.66 4.75
C ALA A 28 2.96 2.26 5.40
N ILE A 29 4.12 1.83 5.87
CA ILE A 29 4.35 0.51 6.48
C ILE A 29 4.76 0.66 7.94
N SER A 30 3.97 0.09 8.84
CA SER A 30 4.28 0.02 10.27
C SER A 30 4.84 -1.33 10.70
N GLY A 31 4.86 -2.31 9.80
CA GLY A 31 5.17 -3.72 10.09
C GLY A 31 3.96 -4.53 10.57
N GLY A 32 2.83 -3.86 10.89
CA GLY A 32 1.58 -4.53 11.25
C GLY A 32 0.88 -5.15 10.04
N MET A 33 0.08 -6.20 10.31
CA MET A 33 -0.64 -6.98 9.29
C MET A 33 -1.45 -6.12 8.32
N ASP A 34 -2.12 -5.07 8.79
CA ASP A 34 -2.92 -4.19 7.93
C ASP A 34 -2.04 -3.48 6.88
N SER A 35 -0.93 -2.90 7.32
CA SER A 35 -0.01 -2.17 6.44
C SER A 35 0.71 -3.10 5.45
N VAL A 36 1.05 -4.32 5.89
CA VAL A 36 1.67 -5.35 5.04
C VAL A 36 0.66 -5.88 4.02
N SER A 37 -0.60 -6.09 4.42
CA SER A 37 -1.68 -6.51 3.53
C SER A 37 -1.97 -5.43 2.48
N LEU A 38 -2.01 -4.16 2.90
CA LEU A 38 -2.15 -3.02 2.00
C LEU A 38 -1.02 -2.96 0.96
N LEU A 39 0.24 -3.15 1.39
CA LEU A 39 1.39 -3.21 0.48
C LEU A 39 1.27 -4.38 -0.49
N HIS A 40 0.93 -5.56 0.01
CA HIS A 40 0.78 -6.77 -0.79
C HIS A 40 -0.26 -6.57 -1.90
N LEU A 41 -1.46 -6.11 -1.55
CA LEU A 41 -2.52 -5.85 -2.51
C LEU A 41 -2.13 -4.73 -3.50
N THR A 42 -1.57 -3.61 -3.02
CA THR A 42 -1.13 -2.52 -3.91
C THR A 42 -0.04 -2.98 -4.88
N THR A 43 0.85 -3.88 -4.45
CA THR A 43 1.89 -4.48 -5.29
C THR A 43 1.31 -5.43 -6.33
N GLN A 44 0.26 -6.20 -6.00
CA GLN A 44 -0.44 -7.00 -7.02
C GLN A 44 -1.14 -6.12 -8.06
N LEU A 45 -1.71 -4.98 -7.66
CA LEU A 45 -2.31 -4.04 -8.62
C LEU A 45 -1.27 -3.51 -9.63
N ARG A 46 -0.01 -3.35 -9.21
CA ARG A 46 1.10 -2.99 -10.10
C ARG A 46 1.32 -4.01 -11.21
N GLU A 47 1.10 -5.30 -10.97
CA GLU A 47 1.31 -6.33 -12.01
C GLU A 47 0.30 -6.22 -13.16
N SER A 48 -0.88 -5.67 -12.89
CA SER A 48 -1.97 -5.50 -13.86
C SER A 48 -2.11 -4.08 -14.40
N THR A 49 -1.31 -3.13 -13.90
CA THR A 49 -1.42 -1.69 -14.24
C THR A 49 -0.04 -1.05 -14.40
N LYS A 50 0.03 0.22 -14.81
CA LYS A 50 1.30 0.97 -14.94
C LYS A 50 1.57 1.88 -13.74
N ILE A 51 1.08 1.52 -12.55
CA ILE A 51 1.35 2.27 -11.32
C ILE A 51 2.76 1.99 -10.81
N GLU A 52 3.35 2.94 -10.12
CA GLU A 52 4.55 2.71 -9.31
C GLU A 52 4.16 2.56 -7.84
N VAL A 53 4.86 1.69 -7.11
CA VAL A 53 4.58 1.42 -5.69
C VAL A 53 5.87 1.55 -4.90
N CYS A 54 5.84 2.38 -3.87
CA CYS A 54 6.95 2.60 -2.93
C CYS A 54 6.45 2.39 -1.51
N ALA A 55 7.13 1.53 -0.75
CA ALA A 55 6.89 1.38 0.68
C ALA A 55 7.67 2.45 1.45
N ILE A 56 7.01 3.08 2.42
CA ILE A 56 7.62 4.06 3.33
C ILE A 56 7.42 3.56 4.75
N HIS A 57 8.52 3.24 5.42
CA HIS A 57 8.54 2.91 6.85
C HIS A 57 9.12 4.08 7.63
N VAL A 58 8.47 4.44 8.74
CA VAL A 58 8.97 5.46 9.68
C VAL A 58 9.36 4.76 10.96
N ASN A 59 10.67 4.67 11.20
CA ASN A 59 11.21 4.23 12.47
C ASN A 59 11.05 5.38 13.48
N HIS A 60 10.17 5.20 14.46
CA HIS A 60 9.89 6.21 15.48
C HIS A 60 10.92 6.24 16.62
N GLY A 61 11.76 5.21 16.77
CA GLY A 61 12.77 5.13 17.84
C GLY A 61 12.23 5.02 19.27
N ILE A 62 10.96 4.63 19.46
CA ILE A 62 10.32 4.61 20.79
C ILE A 62 10.56 3.29 21.55
N ARG A 63 10.64 2.17 20.82
CA ARG A 63 10.83 0.83 21.40
C ARG A 63 12.26 0.36 21.19
N HIS A 64 12.76 -0.51 22.08
CA HIS A 64 14.09 -1.11 21.92
C HIS A 64 14.25 -1.80 20.56
N ALA A 65 13.23 -2.56 20.13
CA ALA A 65 13.22 -3.22 18.82
C ALA A 65 13.39 -2.23 17.65
N SER A 66 12.99 -0.96 17.80
CA SER A 66 13.16 0.06 16.78
C SER A 66 14.58 0.64 16.75
N ILE A 67 15.42 0.40 17.76
CA ILE A 67 16.83 0.84 17.75
C ILE A 67 17.67 -0.10 16.88
N GLU A 68 17.25 -1.36 16.75
CA GLU A 68 17.95 -2.43 16.04
C GLU A 68 17.44 -2.63 14.60
N GLU A 69 16.41 -1.86 14.19
CA GLU A 69 15.71 -1.92 12.89
C GLU A 69 16.42 -1.08 11.81
#